data_AF-A0A959X2W7-F1
#
_entry.id   AF-A0A959X2W7-F1
#
_cell.length_a   1.000
_cell.length_b   1.000
_cell.length_c   1.000
_cell.angle_alpha   90.00
_cell.angle_beta   90.00
_cell.angle_gamma   90.00
#
_symmetry.space_group_name_H-M   'P 1'
#
loop_
_entity.id
_entity.type
_entity.pdbx_description
1 polymer ?
#
loop_
_entity_poly.entity_id
_entity_poly.type
_entity_poly.pdbx_seq_one_letter_code
_entity_poly.pdbx_strand_id
1 'polypeptide(L)'
;MPSDILTIVLSAFATNARPPTVRPVSPTDESELVVLYLRSYPPDIGAQDLGEASAEIRATFAGEFGVLRLDSSFVAVDSGRVVGAVLVV
;
A
#
# COMPACT_ATOMS: atom_id res chain seq x y z
N MET A 1 18.46 -41.61 -24.37
CA MET A 1 18.54 -41.47 -22.90
C MET A 1 17.15 -41.12 -22.42
N PRO A 2 16.57 -41.83 -21.43
CA PRO A 2 15.29 -41.44 -20.88
C PRO A 2 15.51 -40.17 -20.04
N SER A 3 14.69 -39.14 -20.29
CA SER A 3 14.79 -37.87 -19.56
C SER A 3 14.23 -38.05 -18.16
N ASP A 4 15.07 -37.90 -17.14
CA ASP A 4 14.64 -37.84 -15.75
C ASP A 4 13.90 -36.52 -15.50
N ILE A 5 12.57 -36.57 -15.46
CA ILE A 5 11.74 -35.42 -15.09
C ILE A 5 11.81 -35.26 -13.57
N LEU A 6 12.42 -34.17 -13.11
CA LEU A 6 12.33 -33.72 -11.73
C LEU A 6 10.94 -33.12 -11.48
N THR A 7 10.10 -33.83 -10.71
CA THR A 7 8.82 -33.32 -10.23
C THR A 7 9.02 -32.62 -8.89
N ILE A 8 8.86 -31.30 -8.85
CA ILE A 8 8.71 -30.56 -7.59
C ILE A 8 7.24 -30.66 -7.17
N VAL A 9 7.01 -31.19 -5.98
CA VAL A 9 5.69 -31.12 -5.33
C VAL A 9 5.61 -29.77 -4.66
N LEU A 10 4.86 -28.84 -5.26
CA LEU A 10 4.52 -27.58 -4.60
C LEU A 10 3.52 -27.93 -3.48
N SER A 11 3.99 -28.01 -2.24
CA SER A 11 3.08 -28.04 -1.09
C SER A 11 2.29 -26.73 -1.14
N ALA A 12 0.98 -26.83 -1.30
CA ALA A 12 0.10 -25.66 -1.32
C ALA A 12 0.40 -24.83 -0.07
N PHE A 13 0.89 -23.61 -0.27
CA PHE A 13 0.99 -22.64 0.82
C PHE A 13 -0.44 -22.39 1.29
N ALA A 14 -0.79 -22.96 2.44
CA ALA A 14 -1.98 -22.55 3.15
C ALA A 14 -1.69 -21.16 3.70
N THR A 15 -1.99 -20.12 2.92
CA THR A 15 -1.96 -18.75 3.41
C THR A 15 -3.10 -18.62 4.41
N ASN A 16 -2.83 -18.94 5.67
CA ASN A 16 -3.71 -18.61 6.80
C ASN A 16 -3.77 -17.09 7.05
N ALA A 17 -3.26 -16.27 6.12
CA ALA A 17 -3.36 -14.83 6.19
C ALA A 17 -4.81 -14.44 5.96
N ARG A 18 -5.43 -13.92 7.03
CA ARG A 18 -6.70 -13.22 6.91
C ARG A 18 -6.48 -12.02 5.96
N PRO A 19 -7.30 -11.85 4.92
CA PRO A 19 -7.18 -10.68 4.06
C PRO A 19 -7.47 -9.40 4.87
N PRO A 20 -6.77 -8.29 4.57
CA PRO A 20 -7.07 -7.02 5.21
C PRO A 20 -8.49 -6.56 4.85
N THR A 21 -9.12 -5.80 5.73
CA THR A 21 -10.39 -5.15 5.44
C THR A 21 -10.13 -3.94 4.55
N VAL A 22 -10.87 -3.83 3.44
CA VAL A 22 -10.76 -2.69 2.52
C VAL A 22 -11.90 -1.71 2.80
N ARG A 23 -11.58 -0.42 2.86
CA ARG A 23 -12.56 0.66 3.03
C ARG A 23 -12.15 1.92 2.25
N PRO A 24 -13.08 2.83 1.96
CA PRO A 24 -12.73 4.12 1.37
C PRO A 24 -11.68 4.87 2.20
N VAL A 25 -10.81 5.60 1.51
CA VAL A 25 -9.84 6.48 2.16
C VAL A 25 -10.55 7.69 2.78
N SER A 26 -10.05 8.12 3.93
CA SER A 26 -10.52 9.31 4.65
C SER A 26 -9.32 10.24 4.91
N PRO A 27 -9.54 11.57 5.00
CA PRO A 27 -8.50 12.49 5.47
C PRO A 27 -7.92 12.12 6.84
N THR A 28 -8.68 11.41 7.68
CA THR A 28 -8.20 10.90 8.98
C THR A 28 -7.11 9.84 8.86
N ASP A 29 -6.90 9.27 7.67
CA ASP A 29 -5.87 8.26 7.41
C ASP A 29 -4.50 8.89 7.13
N GLU A 30 -4.39 10.22 7.03
CA GLU A 30 -3.16 10.94 6.65
C GLU A 30 -1.93 10.44 7.40
N SER A 31 -1.99 10.36 8.73
CA SER A 31 -0.83 9.96 9.55
C SER A 31 -0.35 8.54 9.27
N GLU A 32 -1.28 7.59 9.06
CA GLU A 32 -0.95 6.21 8.71
C GLU A 32 -0.46 6.11 7.24
N LEU A 33 -1.03 6.89 6.33
CA LEU A 33 -0.60 6.98 4.93
C LEU A 33 0.81 7.56 4.77
N VAL A 34 1.20 8.54 5.58
CA VAL A 34 2.56 9.10 5.61
C VAL A 34 3.59 8.02 5.96
N VAL A 35 3.31 7.25 7.01
CA VAL A 35 4.19 6.16 7.43
C VAL A 35 4.23 5.05 6.39
N LEU A 36 3.08 4.71 5.79
CA LEU A 36 3.00 3.71 4.73
C LEU A 36 3.79 4.14 3.50
N TYR A 37 3.63 5.38 3.05
CA TYR A 37 4.31 5.93 1.87
C TYR A 37 5.83 5.87 2.04
N LEU A 38 6.35 6.37 3.17
CA LEU A 38 7.79 6.35 3.46
C LEU A 38 8.36 4.91 3.47
N ARG A 39 7.58 3.93 3.93
CA ARG A 39 8.00 2.51 3.97
C ARG A 39 7.86 1.79 2.63
N SER A 40 7.04 2.32 1.72
CA SER A 40 6.71 1.65 0.45
C SER A 40 7.79 1.84 -0.59
N TYR A 41 8.61 2.89 -0.47
CA TYR A 41 9.70 3.19 -1.39
C TYR A 41 11.06 2.93 -0.74
N PRO A 42 12.04 2.41 -1.50
CA PRO A 42 13.43 2.47 -1.10
C PRO A 42 13.88 3.93 -0.89
N PRO A 43 14.98 4.16 -0.13
CA PRO A 43 15.64 5.46 -0.08
C PRO A 43 15.91 6.00 -1.49
N ASP A 44 15.95 7.34 -1.64
CA ASP A 44 16.21 8.04 -2.91
C ASP A 44 15.15 7.89 -4.03
N ILE A 45 14.05 7.15 -3.85
CA ILE A 45 12.97 7.02 -4.85
C ILE A 45 11.74 7.88 -4.50
N GLY A 46 11.32 7.88 -3.24
CA GLY A 46 10.22 8.70 -2.72
C GLY A 46 10.72 9.75 -1.74
N ALA A 47 9.88 10.12 -0.77
CA ALA A 47 10.30 10.95 0.35
C ALA A 47 11.46 10.30 1.13
N GLN A 48 12.40 11.14 1.60
CA GLN A 48 13.57 10.71 2.37
C GLN A 48 13.26 10.57 3.86
N ASP A 49 12.29 11.31 4.35
CA ASP A 49 11.90 11.31 5.76
C ASP A 49 10.39 11.52 5.95
N LEU A 50 9.95 11.50 7.22
CA LEU A 50 8.55 11.67 7.57
C LEU A 50 8.01 13.07 7.24
N GLY A 51 8.87 14.09 7.24
CA GLY A 51 8.48 15.46 6.91
C GLY A 51 8.14 15.59 5.44
N GLU A 52 9.02 15.11 4.56
CA GLU A 52 8.78 15.03 3.13
C GLU A 52 7.58 14.14 2.79
N ALA A 53 7.48 12.95 3.42
CA ALA A 53 6.34 12.06 3.22
C ALA A 53 5.02 12.73 3.63
N SER A 54 5.03 13.52 4.70
CA SER A 54 3.86 14.31 5.12
C SER A 54 3.51 15.39 4.11
N ALA A 55 4.49 16.06 3.51
CA ALA A 55 4.24 17.06 2.48
C ALA A 55 3.59 16.44 1.23
N GLU A 56 4.14 15.32 0.75
CA GLU A 56 3.64 14.59 -0.43
C GLU A 56 2.19 14.09 -0.25
N ILE A 57 1.89 13.47 0.91
CA ILE A 57 0.52 13.00 1.20
C ILE A 57 -0.45 14.19 1.30
N ARG A 58 -0.05 15.29 1.95
CA ARG A 58 -0.90 16.50 2.01
C ARG A 58 -1.15 17.10 0.63
N ALA A 59 -0.12 17.20 -0.21
CA ALA A 59 -0.23 17.67 -1.58
C ALA A 59 -1.21 16.79 -2.39
N THR A 60 -1.19 15.48 -2.17
CA THR A 60 -2.16 14.53 -2.75
C THR A 60 -3.60 14.84 -2.33
N PHE A 61 -3.87 15.06 -1.03
CA PHE A 61 -5.20 15.43 -0.54
C PHE A 61 -5.62 16.85 -0.96
N ALA A 62 -4.67 17.77 -1.14
CA ALA A 62 -4.90 19.12 -1.64
C ALA A 62 -5.17 19.17 -3.15
N GLY A 63 -4.93 18.06 -3.86
CA GLY A 63 -5.17 17.92 -5.29
C GLY A 63 -4.05 18.46 -6.17
N GLU A 64 -2.84 18.65 -5.63
CA GLU A 64 -1.69 19.19 -6.36
C GLU A 64 -1.20 18.25 -7.49
N PHE A 65 -1.53 16.95 -7.39
CA PHE A 65 -1.24 15.93 -8.41
C PHE A 65 -2.46 15.49 -9.22
N GLY A 66 -3.58 16.23 -9.12
CA GLY A 66 -4.89 15.84 -9.65
C GLY A 66 -5.93 15.69 -8.54
N VAL A 67 -7.22 15.73 -8.89
CA VAL A 67 -8.30 15.75 -7.89
C VAL A 67 -8.51 14.35 -7.35
N LEU A 68 -8.07 14.11 -6.10
CA LEU A 68 -8.26 12.82 -5.43
C LEU A 68 -9.75 12.43 -5.36
N ARG A 69 -10.10 11.33 -6.02
CA ARG A 69 -11.44 10.74 -6.05
C ARG A 69 -11.62 9.84 -4.82
N LEU A 70 -12.06 10.43 -3.71
CA LEU A 70 -12.29 9.70 -2.44
C LEU A 70 -13.31 8.55 -2.57
N ASP A 71 -14.25 8.66 -3.51
CA ASP A 71 -15.22 7.61 -3.84
C ASP A 71 -14.62 6.40 -4.57
N SER A 72 -13.40 6.55 -5.08
CA SER A 72 -12.67 5.54 -5.88
C SER A 72 -11.32 5.17 -5.27
N SER A 73 -10.97 5.76 -4.12
CA SER A 73 -9.70 5.56 -3.43
C SER A 73 -9.93 4.76 -2.14
N PHE A 74 -9.05 3.80 -1.87
CA PHE A 74 -9.26 2.81 -0.81
C PHE A 74 -7.99 2.57 -0.01
N VAL A 75 -8.18 2.19 1.25
CA VAL A 75 -7.12 1.69 2.12
C VAL A 75 -7.41 0.25 2.53
N ALA A 76 -6.35 -0.55 2.61
CA ALA A 76 -6.37 -1.88 3.21
C ALA A 76 -5.93 -1.76 4.67
N VAL A 77 -6.76 -2.29 5.57
CA VAL A 77 -6.56 -2.24 7.02
C VAL A 77 -6.35 -3.64 7.57
N ASP A 78 -5.25 -3.83 8.27
CA ASP A 78 -4.99 -5.05 9.04
C ASP A 78 -4.67 -4.68 10.49
N SER A 79 -5.33 -5.36 11.43
CA SER A 79 -5.16 -5.13 12.88
C SER A 79 -5.24 -3.65 13.30
N GLY A 80 -6.10 -2.86 12.63
CA GLY A 80 -6.32 -1.44 12.89
C GLY A 80 -5.31 -0.48 12.25
N ARG A 81 -4.33 -0.97 11.49
CA ARG A 81 -3.32 -0.16 10.78
C ARG A 81 -3.56 -0.15 9.28
N VAL A 82 -3.23 0.94 8.62
CA VAL A 82 -3.26 0.98 7.15
C VAL A 82 -2.00 0.28 6.62
N VAL A 83 -2.21 -0.79 5.87
CA VAL A 83 -1.12 -1.64 5.32
C VAL A 83 -0.99 -1.54 3.80
N GLY A 84 -1.92 -0.83 3.16
CA GLY A 84 -1.92 -0.59 1.72
C GLY A 84 -2.91 0.51 1.37
N ALA A 85 -2.69 1.17 0.24
CA ALA A 85 -3.60 2.17 -0.29
C ALA A 85 -3.59 2.16 -1.82
N VAL A 86 -4.74 2.49 -2.41
CA VAL A 86 -4.89 2.80 -3.84
C VAL A 86 -5.55 4.17 -3.89
N LEU A 87 -4.83 5.15 -4.43
CA LEU A 87 -5.29 6.53 -4.58
C LEU A 87 -5.54 6.80 -6.05
N VAL A 88 -6.73 7.30 -6.37
CA VAL A 88 -7.17 7.59 -7.74
C VAL A 88 -7.34 9.09 -7.87
N VAL A 89 -6.64 9.69 -8.83
CA VAL A 89 -6.68 11.12 -9.17
C VAL A 89 -7.29 11.36 -10.56
#